data_AF-A0A840QTF4-F1
#
_entry.id   AF-A0A840QTF4-F1
#
_cell.length_a   1.000
_cell.length_b   1.000
_cell.length_c   1.000
_cell.angle_alpha   90.00
_cell.angle_beta   90.00
_cell.angle_gamma   90.00
#
_symmetry.space_group_name_H-M   'P 1'
#
loop_
_entity.id
_entity.type
_entity.pdbx_description
1 polymer ?
#
loop_
_entity_poly.entity_id
_entity_poly.type
_entity_poly.pdbx_seq_one_letter_code
_entity_poly.pdbx_strand_id
1 'polypeptide(L)'
;MKKAATGLMVSALLLTTFPEEGFSASHEVEDISVIIDEAKTHIGTPYSFGGTSPSGFDCSGFLYYTFQQEGITIPRTTSTQYNYGETVNRDSLEIGDIVFFETYKPGPSHSGIYVGGNEFIHASSSNGITINNLNESYYNQRYIGAKRFVEEVEVEVEEEEEPEVLADLPTGEYHDIDEDHWAQEKIYELSQEGIIQGTSDSFFLPDENISRDQAATIFDKALELDDVDVDELSYSDLDEDYWAFDQIATVTEASILEVSEENFQPLELLTREETAMAIDNAFDLPEVESEVTFTDLNEDADSYDAIQRAAEAGIISGYVDQTFKPEEDVTRAEFVSLIYEAWNLDTSNE
;
A
#
# COMPACT_ATOMS: atom_id res chain seq x y z
N MET A 1 -41.76 2.88 64.64
CA MET A 1 -41.94 1.43 64.39
C MET A 1 -41.23 1.13 63.08
N LYS A 2 -40.07 0.44 63.10
CA LYS A 2 -39.90 -1.00 62.76
C LYS A 2 -40.35 -1.30 61.31
N LYS A 3 -39.60 -1.88 60.35
CA LYS A 3 -38.31 -2.61 60.19
C LYS A 3 -38.05 -2.61 58.65
N ALA A 4 -36.85 -2.38 58.11
CA ALA A 4 -35.72 -3.29 57.86
C ALA A 4 -36.00 -4.53 56.95
N ALA A 5 -35.32 -4.59 55.79
CA ALA A 5 -34.63 -5.76 55.16
C ALA A 5 -34.02 -5.30 53.80
N THR A 6 -32.71 -5.17 53.59
CA THR A 6 -31.63 -6.18 53.40
C THR A 6 -31.47 -6.63 51.94
N GLY A 7 -30.25 -6.46 51.39
CA GLY A 7 -29.77 -7.14 50.16
C GLY A 7 -28.72 -6.29 49.43
N LEU A 8 -27.47 -6.26 49.90
CA LEU A 8 -26.30 -7.02 49.40
C LEU A 8 -25.41 -6.17 48.49
N MET A 9 -24.27 -5.76 49.04
CA MET A 9 -23.11 -5.25 48.30
C MET A 9 -22.55 -6.35 47.41
N VAL A 10 -22.30 -6.03 46.14
CA VAL A 10 -21.19 -6.63 45.39
C VAL A 10 -20.38 -5.48 44.81
N SER A 11 -19.16 -5.35 45.32
CA SER A 11 -18.09 -4.53 44.77
C SER A 11 -17.70 -5.12 43.42
N ALA A 12 -17.90 -4.39 42.32
CA ALA A 12 -17.34 -4.74 41.03
C ALA A 12 -16.26 -3.70 40.70
N LEU A 13 -15.04 -4.21 40.64
CA LEU A 13 -13.81 -3.53 40.29
C LEU A 13 -13.97 -2.91 38.89
N LEU A 14 -13.73 -1.60 38.75
CA LEU A 14 -13.53 -0.96 37.45
C LEU A 14 -12.27 -1.54 36.83
N LEU A 15 -12.42 -2.43 35.84
CA LEU A 15 -11.40 -2.67 34.83
C LEU A 15 -11.78 -1.83 33.61
N THR A 16 -11.00 -0.77 33.39
CA THR A 16 -10.87 -0.12 32.09
C THR A 16 -10.24 -1.14 31.13
N THR A 17 -11.03 -1.71 30.22
CA THR A 17 -10.49 -2.44 29.08
C THR A 17 -10.12 -1.39 28.03
N PHE A 18 -8.82 -1.11 27.94
CA PHE A 18 -8.22 -0.64 26.70
C PHE A 18 -8.50 -1.68 25.61
N PRO A 19 -8.73 -1.30 24.35
CA PRO A 19 -8.62 -2.27 23.25
C PRO A 19 -7.19 -2.84 23.30
N GLU A 20 -7.11 -4.15 23.51
CA GLU A 20 -5.87 -4.90 23.34
C GLU A 20 -5.51 -4.87 21.85
N GLU A 21 -4.43 -4.16 21.53
CA GLU A 21 -3.59 -4.45 20.38
C GLU A 21 -3.22 -5.94 20.41
N GLY A 22 -3.83 -6.70 19.50
CA GLY A 22 -3.50 -8.10 19.28
C GLY A 22 -4.61 -8.89 18.60
N PHE A 23 -4.51 -9.04 17.27
CA PHE A 23 -4.42 -10.33 16.56
C PHE A 23 -4.35 -10.04 15.03
N SER A 24 -3.22 -10.37 14.41
CA SER A 24 -3.08 -11.50 13.47
C SER A 24 -3.75 -11.26 12.12
N ALA A 25 -3.08 -10.50 11.25
CA ALA A 25 -3.39 -10.53 9.82
C ALA A 25 -2.86 -11.85 9.23
N SER A 26 -3.71 -12.86 9.11
CA SER A 26 -3.62 -13.75 7.96
C SER A 26 -3.82 -12.85 6.74
N HIS A 27 -2.79 -12.67 5.92
CA HIS A 27 -2.94 -11.95 4.67
C HIS A 27 -3.89 -12.77 3.78
N GLU A 28 -5.01 -12.16 3.41
CA GLU A 28 -5.93 -12.70 2.42
C GLU A 28 -5.24 -12.52 1.05
N VAL A 29 -4.95 -13.64 0.38
CA VAL A 29 -4.41 -13.63 -0.98
C VAL A 29 -5.54 -14.05 -1.89
N GLU A 30 -5.94 -13.18 -2.81
CA GLU A 30 -7.03 -13.46 -3.76
C GLU A 30 -6.70 -14.64 -4.69
N ASP A 31 -5.42 -14.91 -4.95
CA ASP A 31 -4.96 -16.07 -5.72
C ASP A 31 -3.56 -16.57 -5.30
N ILE A 32 -3.45 -17.78 -4.74
CA ILE A 32 -2.15 -18.38 -4.38
C ILE A 32 -1.22 -18.57 -5.59
N SER A 33 -1.77 -18.56 -6.81
CA SER A 33 -1.02 -18.78 -8.03
C SER A 33 0.05 -17.72 -8.29
N VAL A 34 -0.14 -16.47 -7.83
CA VAL A 34 0.85 -15.39 -7.99
C VAL A 34 2.16 -15.67 -7.24
N ILE A 35 2.07 -16.16 -6.00
CA ILE A 35 3.24 -16.57 -5.19
C ILE A 35 4.00 -17.72 -5.88
N ILE A 36 3.27 -18.62 -6.51
CA ILE A 36 3.83 -19.79 -7.19
C ILE A 36 4.50 -19.40 -8.50
N ASP A 37 3.92 -18.48 -9.25
CA ASP A 37 4.50 -17.97 -10.48
C ASP A 37 5.75 -17.13 -10.19
N GLU A 38 5.72 -16.30 -9.15
CA GLU A 38 6.92 -15.62 -8.66
C GLU A 38 7.99 -16.62 -8.21
N ALA A 39 7.64 -17.67 -7.46
CA ALA A 39 8.58 -18.72 -7.08
C ALA A 39 9.28 -19.38 -8.28
N LYS A 40 8.56 -19.53 -9.41
CA LYS A 40 9.09 -20.16 -10.63
C LYS A 40 10.06 -19.24 -11.37
N THR A 41 9.96 -17.91 -11.28
CA THR A 41 10.89 -16.98 -11.95
C THR A 41 12.33 -17.15 -11.48
N HIS A 42 12.51 -17.60 -10.23
CA HIS A 42 13.83 -17.81 -9.61
C HIS A 42 14.46 -19.17 -9.87
N ILE A 43 13.82 -20.07 -10.63
CA ILE A 43 14.39 -21.40 -10.92
C ILE A 43 15.78 -21.26 -11.56
N GLY A 44 16.76 -21.93 -10.96
CA GLY A 44 18.17 -21.88 -11.37
C GLY A 44 19.03 -20.88 -10.59
N THR A 45 18.44 -19.97 -9.80
CA THR A 45 19.20 -19.03 -8.97
C THR A 45 20.11 -19.79 -7.98
N PRO A 46 21.41 -19.45 -7.87
CA PRO A 46 22.34 -20.20 -7.04
C PRO A 46 21.99 -20.23 -5.56
N TYR A 47 22.36 -21.32 -4.88
CA TYR A 47 22.27 -21.37 -3.42
C TYR A 47 23.34 -20.50 -2.75
N SER A 48 22.93 -19.65 -1.81
CA SER A 48 23.81 -18.84 -0.98
C SER A 48 23.34 -18.89 0.48
N PHE A 49 24.20 -19.35 1.40
CA PHE A 49 23.83 -19.45 2.80
C PHE A 49 23.58 -18.06 3.41
N GLY A 50 22.39 -17.83 3.96
CA GLY A 50 21.96 -16.51 4.44
C GLY A 50 21.38 -15.61 3.34
N GLY A 51 21.40 -16.04 2.08
CA GLY A 51 20.95 -15.25 0.92
C GLY A 51 19.44 -15.02 0.89
N THR A 52 19.04 -13.83 0.41
CA THR A 52 17.65 -13.31 0.38
C THR A 52 17.33 -12.56 -0.91
N SER A 53 18.17 -12.67 -1.94
CA SER A 53 17.96 -11.93 -3.18
C SER A 53 18.27 -12.78 -4.40
N PRO A 54 17.86 -12.35 -5.61
CA PRO A 54 18.14 -13.07 -6.86
C PRO A 54 19.63 -13.29 -7.16
N SER A 55 20.55 -12.65 -6.43
CA SER A 55 21.99 -12.95 -6.49
C SER A 55 22.37 -14.30 -5.83
N GLY A 56 21.48 -14.85 -5.01
CA GLY A 56 21.57 -16.16 -4.41
C GLY A 56 20.72 -16.29 -3.14
N PHE A 57 20.08 -17.45 -2.96
CA PHE A 57 19.14 -17.69 -1.88
C PHE A 57 19.55 -18.85 -0.96
N ASP A 58 19.19 -18.78 0.32
CA ASP A 58 18.98 -19.99 1.13
C ASP A 58 17.51 -20.40 1.13
N CYS A 59 17.20 -21.59 1.63
CA CYS A 59 15.84 -22.14 1.58
C CYS A 59 14.77 -21.22 2.20
N SER A 60 15.06 -20.61 3.34
CA SER A 60 14.13 -19.72 4.02
C SER A 60 14.14 -18.29 3.49
N GLY A 61 15.26 -17.84 2.92
CA GLY A 61 15.40 -16.53 2.29
C GLY A 61 14.73 -16.46 0.93
N PHE A 62 14.72 -17.58 0.19
CA PHE A 62 13.91 -17.75 -1.01
C PHE A 62 12.41 -17.57 -0.70
N LEU A 63 11.89 -18.33 0.27
CA LEU A 63 10.48 -18.23 0.66
C LEU A 63 10.14 -16.84 1.22
N TYR A 64 11.04 -16.27 2.02
CA TYR A 64 10.88 -14.91 2.53
C TYR A 64 10.71 -13.89 1.40
N TYR A 65 11.58 -13.97 0.38
CA TYR A 65 11.54 -13.08 -0.76
C TYR A 65 10.27 -13.26 -1.59
N THR A 66 9.94 -14.50 -1.97
CA THR A 66 8.75 -14.80 -2.80
C THR A 66 7.45 -14.32 -2.16
N PHE A 67 7.26 -14.54 -0.85
CA PHE A 67 6.06 -14.07 -0.16
C PHE A 67 6.06 -12.53 0.00
N GLN A 68 7.24 -11.93 0.19
CA GLN A 68 7.38 -10.46 0.32
C GLN A 68 6.99 -9.71 -0.96
N GLN A 69 7.20 -10.30 -2.14
CA GLN A 69 6.79 -9.69 -3.42
C GLN A 69 5.28 -9.48 -3.51
N GLU A 70 4.49 -10.32 -2.84
CA GLU A 70 3.03 -10.21 -2.74
C GLU A 70 2.59 -9.51 -1.43
N GLY A 71 3.48 -8.74 -0.80
CA GLY A 71 3.20 -8.02 0.44
C GLY A 71 3.18 -8.88 1.71
N ILE A 72 3.41 -10.20 1.61
CA ILE A 72 3.26 -11.13 2.75
C ILE A 72 4.57 -11.30 3.48
N THR A 73 4.60 -10.87 4.74
CA THR A 73 5.79 -11.02 5.57
C THR A 73 5.78 -12.34 6.35
N ILE A 74 6.66 -13.27 5.96
CA ILE A 74 6.91 -14.50 6.75
C ILE A 74 8.23 -14.39 7.54
N PRO A 75 8.43 -15.17 8.62
CA PRO A 75 9.69 -15.13 9.36
C PRO A 75 10.89 -15.51 8.49
N ARG A 76 12.05 -14.86 8.69
CA ARG A 76 13.24 -15.08 7.86
C ARG A 76 13.89 -16.46 7.99
N THR A 77 13.78 -17.16 9.12
CA THR A 77 14.52 -18.42 9.35
C THR A 77 13.62 -19.64 9.30
N THR A 78 14.11 -20.76 8.73
CA THR A 78 13.37 -22.03 8.64
C THR A 78 12.79 -22.49 9.98
N SER A 79 13.53 -22.31 11.07
CA SER A 79 13.06 -22.69 12.41
C SER A 79 11.92 -21.80 12.92
N THR A 80 11.95 -20.51 12.61
CA THR A 80 10.86 -19.61 13.00
C THR A 80 9.65 -19.84 12.11
N GLN A 81 9.85 -20.02 10.80
CA GLN A 81 8.80 -20.40 9.86
C GLN A 81 8.08 -21.69 10.30
N TYR A 82 8.81 -22.72 10.72
CA TYR A 82 8.18 -23.97 11.19
C TYR A 82 7.33 -23.81 12.46
N ASN A 83 7.61 -22.81 13.29
CA ASN A 83 6.84 -22.54 14.50
C ASN A 83 5.75 -21.47 14.26
N TYR A 84 5.60 -20.99 13.03
CA TYR A 84 4.65 -19.98 12.59
C TYR A 84 3.70 -20.59 11.54
N GLY A 85 2.49 -20.07 11.39
CA GLY A 85 1.48 -20.61 10.47
C GLY A 85 0.73 -21.84 10.99
N GLU A 86 -0.36 -22.19 10.31
CA GLU A 86 -1.21 -23.33 10.65
C GLU A 86 -0.53 -24.65 10.28
N THR A 87 -0.68 -25.69 11.11
CA THR A 87 -0.05 -27.00 10.85
C THR A 87 -0.87 -27.81 9.85
N VAL A 88 -0.26 -28.17 8.72
CA VAL A 88 -0.90 -28.95 7.66
C VAL A 88 -0.45 -30.41 7.69
N ASN A 89 -1.41 -31.33 7.55
CA ASN A 89 -1.11 -32.74 7.38
C ASN A 89 -0.59 -32.99 5.95
N ARG A 90 0.38 -33.91 5.81
CA ARG A 90 0.98 -34.22 4.50
C ARG A 90 -0.02 -34.63 3.42
N ASP A 91 -1.09 -35.34 3.81
CA ASP A 91 -2.13 -35.78 2.88
C ASP A 91 -3.16 -34.68 2.54
N SER A 92 -3.01 -33.50 3.17
CA SER A 92 -3.84 -32.30 3.02
C SER A 92 -3.04 -31.11 2.48
N LEU A 93 -1.90 -31.38 1.84
CA LEU A 93 -1.09 -30.33 1.24
C LEU A 93 -1.84 -29.66 0.09
N GLU A 94 -1.94 -28.35 0.15
CA GLU A 94 -2.42 -27.46 -0.89
C GLU A 94 -1.27 -26.66 -1.48
N ILE A 95 -1.47 -26.19 -2.72
CA ILE A 95 -0.52 -25.31 -3.39
C ILE A 95 -0.27 -24.09 -2.49
N GLY A 96 0.99 -23.69 -2.33
CA GLY A 96 1.37 -22.59 -1.43
C GLY A 96 1.80 -23.02 -0.02
N ASP A 97 1.45 -24.24 0.42
CA ASP A 97 1.92 -24.75 1.71
C ASP A 97 3.44 -24.86 1.75
N ILE A 98 4.04 -24.45 2.86
CA ILE A 98 5.49 -24.58 3.07
C ILE A 98 5.78 -25.94 3.69
N VAL A 99 6.55 -26.77 2.98
CA VAL A 99 7.00 -28.09 3.44
C VAL A 99 8.37 -28.00 4.11
N PHE A 100 8.56 -28.74 5.20
CA PHE A 100 9.76 -28.69 6.03
C PHE A 100 10.44 -30.05 6.18
N PHE A 101 11.77 -30.00 6.29
CA PHE A 101 12.62 -31.19 6.36
C PHE A 101 13.73 -31.07 7.42
N GLU A 102 14.11 -32.22 7.98
CA GLU A 102 15.32 -32.41 8.79
C GLU A 102 16.44 -33.00 7.90
N THR A 103 17.39 -32.16 7.48
CA THR A 103 18.43 -32.50 6.49
C THR A 103 19.84 -32.53 7.08
N TYR A 104 20.34 -31.40 7.58
CA TYR A 104 21.75 -31.24 8.02
C TYR A 104 21.92 -30.98 9.52
N LYS A 105 20.86 -30.62 10.24
CA LYS A 105 20.83 -30.50 11.71
C LYS A 105 19.50 -31.04 12.22
N PRO A 106 19.42 -31.49 13.48
CA PRO A 106 18.15 -31.88 14.09
C PRO A 106 17.12 -30.75 14.05
N GLY A 107 15.85 -31.09 13.78
CA GLY A 107 14.75 -30.15 13.61
C GLY A 107 14.66 -29.52 12.21
N PRO A 108 13.80 -28.49 12.04
CA PRO A 108 13.60 -27.82 10.76
C PRO A 108 14.90 -27.17 10.28
N SER A 109 15.48 -27.76 9.24
CA SER A 109 16.74 -27.30 8.65
C SER A 109 16.65 -27.04 7.15
N HIS A 110 15.55 -27.43 6.50
CA HIS A 110 15.31 -27.12 5.10
C HIS A 110 13.81 -26.91 4.86
N SER A 111 13.46 -26.09 3.88
CA SER A 111 12.07 -25.80 3.51
C SER A 111 11.91 -25.52 2.02
N GLY A 112 10.66 -25.58 1.55
CA GLY A 112 10.26 -25.17 0.21
C GLY A 112 8.74 -25.01 0.10
N ILE A 113 8.27 -24.44 -1.01
CA ILE A 113 6.85 -24.16 -1.27
C ILE A 113 6.25 -25.29 -2.12
N TYR A 114 5.12 -25.85 -1.70
CA TYR A 114 4.42 -26.91 -2.41
C TYR A 114 3.70 -26.37 -3.65
N VAL A 115 3.82 -27.07 -4.78
CA VAL A 115 3.27 -26.63 -6.07
C VAL A 115 2.29 -27.63 -6.69
N GLY A 116 1.75 -28.55 -5.87
CA GLY A 116 0.86 -29.61 -6.34
C GLY A 116 1.62 -30.83 -6.87
N GLY A 117 0.90 -31.92 -7.16
CA GLY A 117 1.50 -33.10 -7.82
C GLY A 117 2.58 -33.84 -7.01
N ASN A 118 2.64 -33.64 -5.69
CA ASN A 118 3.77 -34.04 -4.83
C ASN A 118 5.09 -33.33 -5.14
N GLU A 119 5.06 -32.14 -5.74
CA GLU A 119 6.24 -31.36 -6.08
C GLU A 119 6.36 -30.10 -5.21
N PHE A 120 7.59 -29.62 -5.03
CA PHE A 120 7.87 -28.40 -4.26
C PHE A 120 9.09 -27.67 -4.83
N ILE A 121 9.07 -26.34 -4.78
CA ILE A 121 10.20 -25.48 -5.17
C ILE A 121 11.04 -25.19 -3.92
N HIS A 122 12.37 -25.32 -4.01
CA HIS A 122 13.26 -25.02 -2.91
C HIS A 122 14.68 -24.67 -3.36
N ALA A 123 15.46 -24.05 -2.46
CA ALA A 123 16.88 -23.80 -2.68
C ALA A 123 17.73 -25.07 -2.43
N SER A 124 18.18 -25.74 -3.48
CA SER A 124 19.12 -26.86 -3.42
C SER A 124 20.57 -26.36 -3.40
N SER A 125 21.36 -26.84 -2.44
CA SER A 125 22.80 -26.53 -2.37
C SER A 125 23.62 -27.00 -3.58
N SER A 126 23.05 -27.86 -4.43
CA SER A 126 23.69 -28.41 -5.62
C SER A 126 23.15 -27.87 -6.94
N ASN A 127 21.86 -27.49 -6.99
CA ASN A 127 21.17 -27.12 -8.23
C ASN A 127 20.55 -25.71 -8.19
N GLY A 128 20.76 -24.95 -7.11
CA GLY A 128 20.06 -23.67 -6.92
C GLY A 128 18.58 -23.87 -6.62
N ILE A 129 17.76 -22.86 -6.90
CA ILE A 129 16.30 -22.99 -6.82
C ILE A 129 15.83 -24.02 -7.85
N THR A 130 15.15 -25.06 -7.40
CA THR A 130 14.76 -26.19 -8.24
C THR A 130 13.46 -26.83 -7.75
N ILE A 131 12.87 -27.68 -8.59
CA ILE A 131 11.67 -28.46 -8.27
C ILE A 131 12.09 -29.91 -8.02
N ASN A 132 11.66 -30.46 -6.89
CA ASN A 132 11.84 -31.88 -6.57
C ASN A 132 10.52 -32.51 -6.14
N ASN A 133 10.44 -33.84 -6.19
CA ASN A 133 9.25 -34.56 -5.76
C ASN A 133 9.39 -35.02 -4.30
N LEU A 134 8.35 -34.81 -3.49
CA LEU A 134 8.27 -35.21 -2.07
C LEU A 134 8.37 -36.72 -1.87
N ASN A 135 8.06 -37.53 -2.88
CA ASN A 135 8.18 -38.99 -2.83
C ASN A 135 9.58 -39.49 -3.13
N GLU A 136 10.50 -38.63 -3.58
CA GLU A 136 11.90 -39.00 -3.68
C GLU A 136 12.41 -39.48 -2.32
N SER A 137 13.16 -40.58 -2.31
CA SER A 137 13.60 -41.24 -1.08
C SER A 137 14.32 -40.30 -0.11
N TYR A 138 15.01 -39.28 -0.62
CA TYR A 138 15.73 -38.30 0.19
C TYR A 138 14.78 -37.41 0.99
N TYR A 139 13.81 -36.78 0.31
CA TYR A 139 12.86 -35.85 0.94
C TYR A 139 11.79 -36.58 1.74
N ASN A 140 11.31 -37.73 1.26
CA ASN A 140 10.28 -38.50 1.95
C ASN A 140 10.72 -38.93 3.37
N GLN A 141 11.96 -39.41 3.51
CA GLN A 141 12.50 -39.83 4.81
C GLN A 141 12.79 -38.66 5.77
N ARG A 142 12.86 -37.43 5.26
CA ARG A 142 13.27 -36.24 6.00
C ARG A 142 12.15 -35.26 6.25
N TYR A 143 10.98 -35.49 5.68
CA TYR A 143 9.80 -34.65 5.87
C TYR A 143 9.39 -34.66 7.35
N ILE A 144 9.27 -33.48 7.93
CA ILE A 144 8.91 -33.32 9.35
C ILE A 144 7.57 -32.60 9.56
N GLY A 145 7.03 -31.95 8.53
CA GLY A 145 5.73 -31.30 8.58
C GLY A 145 5.56 -30.23 7.51
N ALA A 146 4.39 -29.60 7.48
CA ALA A 146 4.08 -28.46 6.63
C ALA A 146 3.34 -27.37 7.40
N LYS A 147 3.42 -26.14 6.87
CA LYS A 147 2.76 -24.96 7.42
C LYS A 147 2.07 -24.17 6.33
N ARG A 148 0.86 -23.70 6.66
CA ARG A 148 0.07 -22.78 5.85
C ARG A 148 0.22 -21.38 6.42
N PHE A 149 0.60 -20.45 5.55
CA PHE A 149 0.82 -19.04 5.90
C PHE A 149 -0.28 -18.12 5.35
N VAL A 150 -1.08 -18.64 4.43
CA VAL A 150 -2.17 -17.96 3.74
C VAL A 150 -3.35 -18.92 3.73
N GLU A 151 -4.52 -18.45 4.14
CA GLU A 151 -5.75 -19.24 4.09
C GLU A 151 -6.43 -18.91 2.76
N GLU A 152 -6.53 -19.88 1.85
CA GLU A 152 -7.43 -19.73 0.70
C GLU A 152 -8.86 -19.64 1.25
N VAL A 153 -9.52 -18.51 1.04
CA VAL A 153 -10.92 -18.35 1.45
C VAL A 153 -11.77 -19.15 0.46
N GLU A 154 -12.04 -20.42 0.76
CA GLU A 154 -13.09 -21.19 0.10
C GLU A 154 -14.45 -20.59 0.47
N VAL A 155 -14.96 -19.67 -0.35
CA VAL A 155 -16.31 -19.12 -0.17
C VAL A 155 -17.33 -20.21 -0.51
N GLU A 156 -18.04 -20.73 0.51
CA GLU A 156 -19.25 -21.54 0.30
C GLU A 156 -20.29 -20.67 -0.42
N VAL A 157 -20.45 -20.91 -1.72
CA VAL A 157 -21.41 -20.19 -2.59
C VAL A 157 -22.84 -20.56 -2.18
N GLU A 158 -23.47 -19.77 -1.32
CA GLU A 158 -24.91 -19.53 -1.47
C GLU A 158 -25.09 -18.81 -2.83
N GLU A 159 -26.10 -19.19 -3.62
CA GLU A 159 -26.32 -18.69 -4.98
C GLU A 159 -26.30 -17.14 -5.04
N GLU A 160 -25.16 -16.54 -5.32
CA GLU A 160 -25.00 -15.13 -5.66
C GLU A 160 -24.52 -15.02 -7.10
N GLU A 161 -25.08 -14.01 -7.78
CA GLU A 161 -25.02 -13.76 -9.22
C GLU A 161 -23.57 -13.78 -9.74
N GLU A 162 -23.37 -14.11 -11.02
CA GLU A 162 -22.06 -13.92 -11.67
C GLU A 162 -21.48 -12.55 -11.29
N PRO A 163 -20.15 -12.41 -11.05
CA PRO A 163 -19.58 -11.12 -10.69
C PRO A 163 -20.10 -10.08 -11.68
N GLU A 164 -20.86 -9.10 -11.20
CA GLU A 164 -21.39 -8.08 -12.09
C GLU A 164 -20.18 -7.43 -12.74
N VAL A 165 -19.99 -7.72 -14.04
CA VAL A 165 -19.08 -6.95 -14.87
C VAL A 165 -19.70 -5.56 -14.88
N LEU A 166 -19.23 -4.73 -13.95
CA LEU A 166 -19.69 -3.37 -13.81
C LEU A 166 -19.47 -2.70 -15.16
N ALA A 167 -20.53 -2.08 -15.68
CA ALA A 167 -20.43 -1.45 -16.98
C ALA A 167 -19.40 -0.32 -16.90
N ASP A 168 -18.57 -0.19 -17.94
CA ASP A 168 -17.75 1.01 -18.12
C ASP A 168 -18.66 2.23 -18.06
N LEU A 169 -18.34 3.15 -17.16
CA LEU A 169 -19.05 4.42 -17.05
C LEU A 169 -18.45 5.46 -18.00
N PRO A 170 -19.24 6.48 -18.39
CA PRO A 170 -18.69 7.63 -19.09
C PRO A 170 -17.55 8.29 -18.29
N THR A 171 -16.63 8.96 -18.98
CA THR A 171 -15.59 9.77 -18.33
C THR A 171 -16.22 10.69 -17.28
N GLY A 172 -15.64 10.72 -16.08
CA GLY A 172 -16.10 11.52 -14.94
C GLY A 172 -17.21 10.89 -14.08
N GLU A 173 -17.78 9.76 -14.50
CA GLU A 173 -18.68 8.95 -13.68
C GLU A 173 -17.92 7.73 -13.12
N TYR A 174 -18.14 7.43 -11.84
CA TYR A 174 -17.44 6.36 -11.13
C TYR A 174 -18.40 5.57 -10.24
N HIS A 175 -18.19 4.26 -10.11
CA HIS A 175 -19.08 3.36 -9.36
C HIS A 175 -19.10 3.63 -7.86
N ASP A 176 -18.05 4.26 -7.35
CA ASP A 176 -17.81 4.59 -5.94
C ASP A 176 -17.97 6.10 -5.65
N ILE A 177 -18.55 6.87 -6.58
CA ILE A 177 -18.89 8.28 -6.39
C ILE A 177 -20.39 8.46 -6.61
N ASP A 178 -21.13 8.49 -5.50
CA ASP A 178 -22.57 8.79 -5.52
C ASP A 178 -22.85 10.24 -5.98
N GLU A 179 -24.04 10.49 -6.55
CA GLU A 179 -24.47 11.83 -7.01
C GLU A 179 -24.45 12.89 -5.90
N ASP A 180 -24.57 12.51 -4.64
CA ASP A 180 -24.52 13.40 -3.47
C ASP A 180 -23.17 13.40 -2.74
N HIS A 181 -22.17 12.71 -3.29
CA HIS A 181 -20.81 12.77 -2.78
C HIS A 181 -20.28 14.22 -2.85
N TRP A 182 -19.67 14.69 -1.77
CA TRP A 182 -19.29 16.11 -1.60
C TRP A 182 -18.27 16.60 -2.64
N ALA A 183 -17.47 15.69 -3.22
CA ALA A 183 -16.50 15.96 -4.28
C ALA A 183 -17.01 15.63 -5.69
N GLN A 184 -18.26 15.17 -5.85
CA GLN A 184 -18.77 14.62 -7.12
C GLN A 184 -18.61 15.59 -8.29
N GLU A 185 -19.06 16.84 -8.13
CA GLU A 185 -19.01 17.87 -9.18
C GLU A 185 -17.55 18.15 -9.59
N LYS A 186 -16.66 18.28 -8.61
CA LYS A 186 -15.23 18.56 -8.81
C LYS A 186 -14.53 17.42 -9.54
N ILE A 187 -14.78 16.19 -9.10
CA ILE A 187 -14.25 14.97 -9.72
C ILE A 187 -14.74 14.85 -11.15
N TYR A 188 -16.02 15.12 -11.40
CA TYR A 188 -16.60 15.07 -12.73
C TYR A 188 -15.93 16.08 -13.68
N GLU A 189 -15.83 17.34 -13.27
CA GLU A 189 -15.26 18.41 -14.10
C GLU A 189 -13.78 18.18 -14.42
N LEU A 190 -12.94 17.89 -13.41
CA LEU A 190 -11.53 17.57 -13.63
C LEU A 190 -11.35 16.31 -14.51
N SER A 191 -12.27 15.34 -14.44
CA SER A 191 -12.22 14.18 -15.33
C SER A 191 -12.57 14.56 -16.78
N GLN A 192 -13.52 15.48 -16.99
CA GLN A 192 -13.87 15.95 -18.34
C GLN A 192 -12.69 16.69 -19.00
N GLU A 193 -11.94 17.46 -18.21
CA GLU A 193 -10.73 18.15 -18.67
C GLU A 193 -9.53 17.20 -18.82
N GLY A 194 -9.68 15.93 -18.45
CA GLY A 194 -8.62 14.92 -18.56
C GLY A 194 -7.50 15.06 -17.52
N ILE A 195 -7.68 15.95 -16.54
CA ILE A 195 -6.73 16.22 -15.45
C ILE A 195 -6.64 15.02 -14.51
N ILE A 196 -7.78 14.41 -14.18
CA ILE A 196 -7.84 13.22 -13.33
C ILE A 196 -8.48 12.05 -14.06
N GLN A 197 -8.18 10.83 -13.59
CA GLN A 197 -8.75 9.60 -14.09
C GLN A 197 -8.92 8.60 -12.94
N GLY A 198 -9.92 7.73 -13.04
CA GLY A 198 -10.07 6.58 -12.16
C GLY A 198 -9.31 5.35 -12.65
N THR A 199 -9.67 4.19 -12.11
CA THR A 199 -9.20 2.88 -12.55
C THR A 199 -9.81 2.49 -13.91
N SER A 200 -9.28 1.41 -14.52
CA SER A 200 -9.84 0.85 -15.75
C SER A 200 -11.29 0.40 -15.63
N ASP A 201 -11.73 0.08 -14.40
CA ASP A 201 -13.07 -0.44 -14.11
C ASP A 201 -14.02 0.66 -13.61
N SER A 202 -13.70 1.93 -13.88
CA SER A 202 -14.50 3.10 -13.48
C SER A 202 -14.68 3.27 -11.96
N PHE A 203 -13.64 3.01 -11.17
CA PHE A 203 -13.58 3.40 -9.76
C PHE A 203 -12.67 4.61 -9.58
N PHE A 204 -13.03 5.51 -8.67
CA PHE A 204 -12.22 6.69 -8.35
C PHE A 204 -11.31 6.48 -7.14
N LEU A 205 -11.77 5.69 -6.17
CA LEU A 205 -11.15 5.46 -4.85
C LEU A 205 -11.02 6.76 -4.04
N PRO A 206 -12.15 7.42 -3.70
CA PRO A 206 -12.13 8.76 -3.08
C PRO A 206 -11.47 8.81 -1.71
N ASP A 207 -11.61 7.74 -0.92
CA ASP A 207 -11.17 7.67 0.48
C ASP A 207 -9.74 7.11 0.63
N GLU A 208 -9.13 6.64 -0.45
CA GLU A 208 -7.73 6.19 -0.44
C GLU A 208 -6.79 7.40 -0.39
N ASN A 209 -5.72 7.30 0.40
CA ASN A 209 -4.72 8.37 0.47
C ASN A 209 -3.96 8.49 -0.86
N ILE A 210 -3.68 9.72 -1.27
CA ILE A 210 -2.99 9.98 -2.53
C ILE A 210 -1.48 9.79 -2.37
N SER A 211 -0.87 9.04 -3.29
CA SER A 211 0.59 8.93 -3.39
C SER A 211 1.20 10.10 -4.17
N ARG A 212 2.49 10.38 -3.92
CA ARG A 212 3.23 11.48 -4.55
C ARG A 212 3.27 11.39 -6.09
N ASP A 213 3.39 10.20 -6.65
CA ASP A 213 3.39 10.00 -8.11
C ASP A 213 2.03 10.29 -8.77
N GLN A 214 0.94 9.93 -8.10
CA GLN A 214 -0.42 10.28 -8.51
C GLN A 214 -0.63 11.79 -8.46
N ALA A 215 -0.16 12.45 -7.39
CA ALA A 215 -0.24 13.90 -7.26
C ALA A 215 0.59 14.62 -8.33
N ALA A 216 1.82 14.16 -8.60
CA ALA A 216 2.66 14.68 -9.68
C ALA A 216 1.95 14.64 -11.04
N THR A 217 1.33 13.50 -11.36
CA THR A 217 0.56 13.35 -12.61
C THR A 217 -0.61 14.33 -12.70
N ILE A 218 -1.27 14.62 -11.57
CA ILE A 218 -2.40 15.55 -11.54
C ILE A 218 -1.93 16.99 -11.69
N PHE A 219 -0.84 17.39 -11.02
CA PHE A 219 -0.26 18.73 -11.18
C PHE A 219 0.24 18.98 -12.61
N ASP A 220 0.97 18.03 -13.19
CA ASP A 220 1.47 18.09 -14.57
C ASP A 220 0.33 18.37 -15.56
N LYS A 221 -0.77 17.61 -15.44
CA LYS A 221 -1.95 17.77 -16.29
C LYS A 221 -2.74 19.03 -15.99
N ALA A 222 -2.89 19.42 -14.73
CA ALA A 222 -3.66 20.60 -14.34
C ALA A 222 -3.03 21.91 -14.82
N LEU A 223 -1.70 21.94 -14.90
CA LEU A 223 -0.91 23.11 -15.29
C LEU A 223 -0.47 23.09 -16.76
N GLU A 224 -0.70 21.97 -17.47
CA GLU A 224 -0.22 21.74 -18.83
C GLU A 224 1.30 22.01 -18.96
N LEU A 225 2.10 21.43 -18.05
CA LEU A 225 3.55 21.70 -18.01
C LEU A 225 4.25 21.27 -19.30
N ASP A 226 5.28 22.02 -19.68
CA ASP A 226 6.12 21.70 -20.83
C ASP A 226 7.01 20.47 -20.54
N ASP A 227 7.15 19.58 -21.53
CA ASP A 227 8.07 18.46 -21.47
C ASP A 227 9.51 18.92 -21.14
N VAL A 228 10.17 18.20 -20.23
CA VAL A 228 11.54 18.49 -19.79
C VAL A 228 12.56 17.53 -20.39
N ASP A 229 13.82 17.98 -20.48
CA ASP A 229 14.93 17.13 -20.89
C ASP A 229 15.38 16.27 -19.70
N VAL A 230 14.90 15.03 -19.66
CA VAL A 230 15.11 14.11 -18.53
C VAL A 230 16.54 13.58 -18.40
N ASP A 231 17.41 13.81 -19.39
CA ASP A 231 18.82 13.35 -19.37
C ASP A 231 19.63 13.95 -18.20
N GLU A 232 19.16 15.04 -17.60
CA GLU A 232 19.80 15.71 -16.45
C GLU A 232 19.23 15.29 -15.08
N LEU A 233 18.09 14.58 -15.06
CA LEU A 233 17.43 14.12 -13.84
C LEU A 233 17.75 12.64 -13.58
N SER A 234 18.14 12.33 -12.34
CA SER A 234 18.45 10.96 -11.94
C SER A 234 18.02 10.75 -10.49
N TYR A 235 16.94 10.00 -10.29
CA TYR A 235 16.51 9.57 -8.97
C TYR A 235 17.09 8.19 -8.65
N SER A 236 17.51 7.99 -7.40
CA SER A 236 18.04 6.70 -6.95
C SER A 236 16.95 5.67 -6.62
N ASP A 237 15.71 6.12 -6.50
CA ASP A 237 14.52 5.34 -6.17
C ASP A 237 13.50 5.23 -7.32
N LEU A 238 13.85 5.73 -8.51
CA LEU A 238 12.98 5.72 -9.69
C LEU A 238 13.75 5.21 -10.93
N ASP A 239 13.13 4.32 -11.70
CA ASP A 239 13.62 3.89 -13.00
C ASP A 239 13.01 4.78 -14.10
N GLU A 240 13.75 5.06 -15.18
CA GLU A 240 13.26 5.84 -16.34
C GLU A 240 12.02 5.21 -16.99
N ASP A 241 11.84 3.89 -16.88
CA ASP A 241 10.66 3.18 -17.38
C ASP A 241 9.45 3.25 -16.41
N TYR A 242 9.55 3.96 -15.28
CA TYR A 242 8.44 4.14 -14.34
C TYR A 242 7.29 4.91 -14.98
N TRP A 243 6.05 4.47 -14.75
CA TRP A 243 4.88 4.97 -15.48
C TRP A 243 4.63 6.48 -15.36
N ALA A 244 5.06 7.08 -14.24
CA ALA A 244 4.94 8.51 -13.95
C ALA A 244 6.27 9.26 -14.09
N PHE A 245 7.32 8.65 -14.65
CA PHE A 245 8.67 9.22 -14.65
C PHE A 245 8.70 10.61 -15.28
N ASP A 246 8.08 10.77 -16.45
CA ASP A 246 8.03 12.05 -17.17
C ASP A 246 7.29 13.11 -16.36
N GLN A 247 6.13 12.77 -15.78
CA GLN A 247 5.33 13.68 -14.95
C GLN A 247 6.06 14.09 -13.67
N ILE A 248 6.81 13.16 -13.08
CA ILE A 248 7.65 13.42 -11.91
C ILE A 248 8.78 14.39 -12.30
N ALA A 249 9.38 14.19 -13.47
CA ALA A 249 10.44 15.07 -13.96
C ALA A 249 9.94 16.50 -14.20
N THR A 250 8.78 16.68 -14.82
CA THR A 250 8.20 18.00 -15.10
C THR A 250 7.85 18.76 -13.82
N VAL A 251 7.19 18.11 -12.85
CA VAL A 251 6.83 18.78 -11.58
C VAL A 251 8.03 19.09 -10.69
N THR A 252 9.11 18.29 -10.76
CA THR A 252 10.36 18.57 -10.05
C THR A 252 11.08 19.76 -10.66
N GLU A 253 11.20 19.83 -11.99
CA GLU A 253 11.80 20.98 -12.67
C GLU A 253 11.01 22.28 -12.40
N ALA A 254 9.68 22.18 -12.31
CA ALA A 254 8.81 23.27 -11.92
C ALA A 254 8.86 23.60 -10.41
N SER A 255 9.61 22.84 -9.60
CA SER A 255 9.72 23.00 -8.14
C SER A 255 8.37 22.89 -7.40
N ILE A 256 7.43 22.13 -7.95
CA ILE A 256 6.08 21.94 -7.39
C ILE A 256 6.11 20.87 -6.31
N LEU A 257 6.69 19.71 -6.62
CA LEU A 257 6.81 18.57 -5.72
C LEU A 257 8.26 18.07 -5.74
N GLU A 258 9.01 18.34 -4.67
CA GLU A 258 10.39 17.84 -4.52
C GLU A 258 10.61 17.36 -3.08
N VAL A 259 11.28 16.21 -2.91
CA VAL A 259 11.74 15.74 -1.58
C VAL A 259 13.23 15.99 -1.41
N SER A 260 14.01 15.61 -2.42
CA SER A 260 15.46 15.79 -2.44
C SER A 260 16.02 15.62 -3.85
N GLU A 261 17.22 16.14 -4.08
CA GLU A 261 17.95 15.97 -5.34
C GLU A 261 18.19 14.50 -5.76
N GLU A 262 18.14 13.53 -4.82
CA GLU A 262 18.49 12.12 -5.08
C GLU A 262 17.32 11.12 -4.96
N ASN A 263 16.19 11.49 -4.35
CA ASN A 263 15.04 10.59 -4.12
C ASN A 263 13.73 11.36 -4.24
N PHE A 264 12.77 10.80 -4.98
CA PHE A 264 11.44 11.39 -5.17
C PHE A 264 10.35 10.80 -4.25
N GLN A 265 10.52 9.53 -3.84
CA GLN A 265 9.61 8.74 -3.00
C GLN A 265 8.20 8.62 -3.63
N PRO A 266 8.07 7.99 -4.80
CA PRO A 266 6.83 8.02 -5.61
C PRO A 266 5.59 7.45 -4.90
N LEU A 267 5.79 6.45 -4.03
CA LEU A 267 4.70 5.75 -3.32
C LEU A 267 4.39 6.34 -1.94
N GLU A 268 5.16 7.32 -1.47
CA GLU A 268 4.87 7.97 -0.19
C GLU A 268 3.58 8.78 -0.31
N LEU A 269 2.80 8.83 0.77
CA LEU A 269 1.54 9.56 0.81
C LEU A 269 1.81 11.06 1.00
N LEU A 270 0.96 11.91 0.44
CA LEU A 270 1.06 13.35 0.67
C LEU A 270 0.33 13.77 1.92
N THR A 271 1.04 14.50 2.77
CA THR A 271 0.45 15.19 3.93
C THR A 271 -0.24 16.49 3.50
N ARG A 272 -1.08 17.02 4.39
CA ARG A 272 -1.79 18.29 4.19
C ARG A 272 -0.85 19.47 4.04
N GLU A 273 0.27 19.49 4.77
CA GLU A 273 1.25 20.58 4.64
C GLU A 273 2.02 20.53 3.33
N GLU A 274 2.45 19.33 2.90
CA GLU A 274 3.12 19.16 1.61
C GLU A 274 2.18 19.50 0.45
N THR A 275 0.91 19.12 0.56
CA THR A 275 -0.11 19.48 -0.43
C THR A 275 -0.31 21.00 -0.52
N ALA A 276 -0.36 21.69 0.62
CA ALA A 276 -0.47 23.15 0.63
C ALA A 276 0.76 23.83 0.01
N MET A 277 1.97 23.35 0.32
CA MET A 277 3.21 23.83 -0.30
C MET A 277 3.22 23.59 -1.81
N ALA A 278 2.82 22.40 -2.26
CA ALA A 278 2.80 22.07 -3.68
C ALA A 278 1.80 22.93 -4.46
N ILE A 279 0.59 23.16 -3.92
CA ILE A 279 -0.40 24.06 -4.52
C ILE A 279 0.13 25.49 -4.59
N ASP A 280 0.75 25.97 -3.51
CA ASP A 280 1.31 27.32 -3.46
C ASP A 280 2.42 27.52 -4.51
N ASN A 281 3.31 26.54 -4.64
CA ASN A 281 4.36 26.54 -5.67
C ASN A 281 3.78 26.45 -7.10
N ALA A 282 2.74 25.63 -7.29
CA ALA A 282 2.10 25.40 -8.58
C ALA A 282 1.35 26.62 -9.12
N PHE A 283 0.58 27.30 -8.26
CA PHE A 283 -0.38 28.32 -8.68
C PHE A 283 0.02 29.75 -8.29
N ASP A 284 1.23 29.96 -7.77
CA ASP A 284 1.79 31.27 -7.36
C ASP A 284 0.77 32.10 -6.55
N LEU A 285 0.31 31.53 -5.43
CA LEU A 285 -0.82 32.11 -4.68
C LEU A 285 -0.48 33.52 -4.15
N PRO A 286 -1.48 34.43 -4.08
CA PRO A 286 -1.24 35.80 -3.67
C PRO A 286 -0.79 35.91 -2.21
N GLU A 287 -0.03 36.96 -1.90
CA GLU A 287 0.33 37.28 -0.51
C GLU A 287 -0.91 37.50 0.37
N VAL A 288 -0.84 37.05 1.63
CA VAL A 288 -1.94 37.18 2.59
C VAL A 288 -2.12 38.61 3.10
N GLU A 289 -3.38 39.07 3.18
CA GLU A 289 -3.72 40.35 3.84
C GLU A 289 -3.92 40.18 5.36
N SER A 290 -4.33 38.99 5.79
CA SER A 290 -4.48 38.59 7.19
C SER A 290 -4.13 37.13 7.42
N GLU A 291 -3.60 36.83 8.61
CA GLU A 291 -3.28 35.45 9.00
C GLU A 291 -4.54 34.69 9.43
N VAL A 292 -4.71 33.49 8.88
CA VAL A 292 -5.67 32.49 9.32
C VAL A 292 -5.11 31.78 10.55
N THR A 293 -5.91 31.69 11.62
CA THR A 293 -5.45 31.09 12.88
C THR A 293 -5.77 29.60 12.93
N PHE A 294 -4.72 28.78 13.09
CA PHE A 294 -4.81 27.36 13.41
C PHE A 294 -4.04 27.08 14.69
N THR A 295 -4.55 26.17 15.53
CA THR A 295 -4.04 25.97 16.90
C THR A 295 -2.80 25.07 17.01
N ASP A 296 -2.48 24.38 15.92
CA ASP A 296 -1.45 23.34 15.80
C ASP A 296 -0.37 23.66 14.77
N LEU A 297 -0.41 24.85 14.16
CA LEU A 297 0.66 25.29 13.27
C LEU A 297 1.85 25.89 14.02
N ASN A 298 3.03 25.60 13.50
CA ASN A 298 4.28 26.19 13.94
C ASN A 298 4.69 27.31 12.96
N GLU A 299 4.78 28.56 13.45
CA GLU A 299 5.18 29.74 12.65
C GLU A 299 6.61 29.62 12.08
N ASP A 300 7.46 28.78 12.68
CA ASP A 300 8.82 28.54 12.21
C ASP A 300 8.92 27.37 11.21
N ALA A 301 7.80 26.71 10.86
CA ALA A 301 7.81 25.62 9.87
C ALA A 301 7.86 26.16 8.43
N ASP A 302 8.60 25.47 7.55
CA ASP A 302 8.74 25.87 6.15
C ASP A 302 7.39 25.89 5.40
N SER A 303 6.42 25.09 5.85
CA SER A 303 5.06 25.01 5.30
C SER A 303 4.14 26.17 5.74
N TYR A 304 4.52 26.95 6.75
CA TYR A 304 3.61 27.92 7.39
C TYR A 304 3.03 28.94 6.41
N ASP A 305 3.90 29.59 5.63
CA ASP A 305 3.51 30.66 4.71
C ASP A 305 2.62 30.14 3.58
N ALA A 306 2.91 28.95 3.05
CA ALA A 306 2.12 28.30 2.01
C ALA A 306 0.72 27.93 2.54
N ILE A 307 0.65 27.38 3.75
CA ILE A 307 -0.63 27.08 4.41
C ILE A 307 -1.47 28.35 4.60
N GLN A 308 -0.86 29.46 5.01
CA GLN A 308 -1.55 30.74 5.16
C GLN A 308 -2.12 31.24 3.82
N ARG A 309 -1.33 31.22 2.75
CA ARG A 309 -1.78 31.64 1.41
C ARG A 309 -2.90 30.77 0.88
N ALA A 310 -2.76 29.45 0.94
CA ALA A 310 -3.78 28.51 0.51
C ALA A 310 -5.08 28.66 1.31
N ALA A 311 -4.99 28.95 2.61
CA ALA A 311 -6.16 29.14 3.46
C ALA A 311 -6.88 30.47 3.19
N GLU A 312 -6.14 31.57 3.02
CA GLU A 312 -6.71 32.89 2.69
C GLU A 312 -7.33 32.90 1.29
N ALA A 313 -6.72 32.17 0.33
CA ALA A 313 -7.28 31.96 -1.00
C ALA A 313 -8.57 31.11 -0.99
N GLY A 314 -8.90 30.47 0.14
CA GLY A 314 -10.07 29.62 0.29
C GLY A 314 -9.92 28.24 -0.36
N ILE A 315 -8.70 27.86 -0.75
CA ILE A 315 -8.40 26.56 -1.36
C ILE A 315 -8.45 25.47 -0.28
N ILE A 316 -7.75 25.70 0.84
CA ILE A 316 -7.71 24.75 1.96
C ILE A 316 -8.36 25.34 3.20
N SER A 317 -9.02 24.49 3.98
CA SER A 317 -9.63 24.87 5.25
C SER A 317 -9.14 23.98 6.38
N GLY A 318 -9.13 24.52 7.59
CA GLY A 318 -8.92 23.72 8.81
C GLY A 318 -10.20 23.05 9.29
N TYR A 319 -10.05 22.28 10.36
CA TYR A 319 -11.11 21.51 10.97
C TYR A 319 -11.94 22.33 11.95
N VAL A 320 -13.11 21.80 12.32
CA VAL A 320 -14.06 22.43 13.24
C VAL A 320 -13.45 22.70 14.63
N ASP A 321 -12.43 21.94 15.02
CA ASP A 321 -11.68 22.10 16.27
C ASP A 321 -10.57 23.16 16.20
N GLN A 322 -10.49 23.94 15.10
CA GLN A 322 -9.48 24.97 14.83
C GLN A 322 -8.07 24.41 14.62
N THR A 323 -7.94 23.14 14.24
CA THR A 323 -6.66 22.55 13.80
C THR A 323 -6.52 22.58 12.29
N PHE A 324 -5.29 22.54 11.79
CA PHE A 324 -4.96 22.34 10.38
C PHE A 324 -4.57 20.88 10.10
N LYS A 325 -3.96 20.19 11.07
CA LYS A 325 -3.37 18.85 10.98
C LYS A 325 -2.33 18.71 9.85
N PRO A 326 -1.16 19.37 9.96
CA PRO A 326 -0.18 19.41 8.88
C PRO A 326 0.33 18.03 8.46
N GLU A 327 0.57 17.13 9.41
CA GLU A 327 1.12 15.78 9.19
C GLU A 327 0.06 14.72 8.80
N GLU A 328 -1.22 15.09 8.65
CA GLU A 328 -2.25 14.13 8.25
C GLU A 328 -2.20 13.92 6.74
N ASP A 329 -2.27 12.66 6.31
CA ASP A 329 -2.36 12.28 4.89
C ASP A 329 -3.64 12.82 4.25
N VAL A 330 -3.58 13.11 2.96
CA VAL A 330 -4.70 13.63 2.17
C VAL A 330 -5.32 12.50 1.35
N THR A 331 -6.63 12.34 1.47
CA THR A 331 -7.39 11.41 0.61
C THR A 331 -7.43 11.91 -0.82
N ARG A 332 -7.61 11.00 -1.79
CA ARG A 332 -7.67 11.33 -3.21
C ARG A 332 -8.78 12.34 -3.51
N ALA A 333 -9.96 12.21 -2.90
CA ALA A 333 -11.05 13.16 -3.06
C ALA A 333 -10.75 14.54 -2.44
N GLU A 334 -10.04 14.59 -1.31
CA GLU A 334 -9.56 15.86 -0.73
C GLU A 334 -8.55 16.52 -1.67
N PHE A 335 -7.53 15.80 -2.09
CA PHE A 335 -6.49 16.33 -2.97
C PHE A 335 -7.08 16.93 -4.25
N VAL A 336 -7.91 16.17 -4.97
CA VAL A 336 -8.51 16.68 -6.23
C VAL A 336 -9.44 17.85 -6.00
N SER A 337 -10.08 17.92 -4.83
CA SER A 337 -10.93 19.05 -4.47
C SER A 337 -10.12 20.31 -4.23
N LEU A 338 -8.91 20.20 -3.67
CA LEU A 338 -7.99 21.33 -3.50
C LEU A 338 -7.43 21.80 -4.85
N ILE A 339 -7.04 20.86 -5.72
CA ILE A 339 -6.60 21.17 -7.09
C ILE A 339 -7.71 21.90 -7.86
N TYR A 340 -8.96 21.44 -7.76
CA TYR A 340 -10.11 22.08 -8.39
C TYR A 340 -10.27 23.56 -7.97
N GLU A 341 -10.18 23.85 -6.67
CA GLU A 341 -10.29 25.24 -6.18
C GLU A 341 -9.14 26.11 -6.69
N ALA A 342 -7.91 25.59 -6.67
CA ALA A 342 -6.73 26.31 -7.14
C ALA A 342 -6.78 26.58 -8.66
N TRP A 343 -7.12 25.56 -9.44
CA TRP A 343 -7.25 25.63 -10.90
C TRP A 343 -8.34 26.62 -11.35
N ASN A 344 -9.49 26.64 -10.67
CA ASN A 344 -10.54 27.62 -10.95
C ASN A 344 -10.15 29.04 -10.55
N LEU A 345 -9.34 29.20 -9.50
CA LEU A 345 -8.81 30.50 -9.09
C LEU A 345 -7.92 31.10 -10.19
N ASP A 346 -7.00 30.31 -10.72
CA ASP A 346 -6.06 30.72 -11.76
C ASP A 346 -6.78 31.08 -13.08
N THR A 347 -7.63 30.18 -13.57
CA THR A 347 -8.40 30.39 -14.81
C THR A 347 -9.39 31.56 -14.74
N SER A 348 -9.80 31.98 -13.54
CA SER A 348 -10.64 33.17 -13.36
C SER A 348 -9.88 34.50 -13.45
N ASN A 349 -8.55 34.47 -13.37
CA ASN A 349 -7.68 35.65 -13.40
C ASN A 349 -7.12 35.97 -14.80
N GLU A 350 -7.27 35.08 -15.78
CA GLU A 350 -7.00 35.30 -17.22
C GLU A 350 -8.16 36.05 -17.93
#